data_AF-A0A933ZN07-F1
#
_entry.id   AF-A0A933ZN07-F1
#
_cell.length_a   1.000
_cell.length_b   1.000
_cell.length_c   1.000
_cell.angle_alpha   90.00
_cell.angle_beta   90.00
_cell.angle_gamma   90.00
#
_symmetry.space_group_name_H-M   'P 1'
#
loop_
_entity.id
_entity.type
_entity.pdbx_description
1 polymer ?
#
loop_
_entity_poly.entity_id
_entity_poly.type
_entity_poly.pdbx_seq_one_letter_code
_entity_poly.pdbx_strand_id
1 'polypeptide(L)'
;MLRRYSLTLALVALASAPLAWTACGGLDDTEENALPVVCNADSDCTAGTEICHPVGFVCVKTCTAATDCTGTGETCADVADSTGTVKGKICKCGTTTCSAVTVDGGTNNQVCSSIDNLCENRCAQDSDCGDFFPQTRKCNTTKGQCEPSTASGCTSDSQCTSATAARCNTSSGQCEACTTDTQCAHIGSGLKCDSSGACVSQGTTCNANVLLPGTNGGPDTCAYGEVCVGATCSASLPDGTCATTMGSSWNTSPLGPVIFVADGQSFASNATYCAGGAGGFTVDVEFYSVHGISKGTWSENVQQVQFYRKSDHRKSDAGIIVDFPEDGAKHGSFKTGMCGSAAGAIDPTGYALYMIDSNGGGGNLVCL
;
A
#
# COMPACT_ATOMS: atom_id res chain seq x y z
N MET A 1 83.15 -8.80 34.86
CA MET A 1 82.60 -9.88 34.00
C MET A 1 81.34 -9.35 33.33
N LEU A 2 81.30 -9.39 31.99
CA LEU A 2 80.15 -9.46 31.05
C LEU A 2 78.88 -8.63 31.35
N ARG A 3 78.21 -7.94 30.42
CA ARG A 3 78.25 -7.91 28.95
C ARG A 3 77.43 -6.67 28.53
N ARG A 4 77.96 -5.85 27.60
CA ARG A 4 77.18 -4.84 26.88
C ARG A 4 76.35 -5.57 25.81
N TYR A 5 75.05 -5.36 25.77
CA TYR A 5 74.21 -5.70 24.61
C TYR A 5 73.94 -4.42 23.83
N SER A 6 74.59 -4.34 22.68
CA SER A 6 74.34 -3.37 21.62
C SER A 6 73.16 -3.90 20.82
N LEU A 7 72.00 -3.23 20.90
CA LEU A 7 70.84 -3.54 20.05
C LEU A 7 70.85 -2.56 18.88
N THR A 8 71.33 -3.04 17.74
CA THR A 8 71.33 -2.33 16.46
C THR A 8 69.89 -2.33 15.94
N LEU A 9 69.23 -1.16 15.95
CA LEU A 9 67.91 -0.97 15.36
C LEU A 9 68.06 -0.84 13.84
N ALA A 10 67.71 -1.88 13.09
CA ALA A 10 67.61 -1.84 11.64
C ALA A 10 66.25 -1.26 11.24
N LEU A 11 66.24 -0.01 10.77
CA LEU A 11 65.09 0.58 10.09
C LEU A 11 64.98 -0.05 8.69
N VAL A 12 64.00 -0.92 8.47
CA VAL A 12 63.57 -1.32 7.13
C VAL A 12 62.43 -0.40 6.73
N ALA A 13 62.72 0.56 5.86
CA ALA A 13 61.70 1.36 5.18
C ALA A 13 61.06 0.50 4.09
N LEU A 14 59.87 -0.05 4.38
CA LEU A 14 58.97 -0.57 3.35
C LEU A 14 58.32 0.62 2.66
N ALA A 15 58.85 0.98 1.49
CA ALA A 15 58.15 1.83 0.54
C ALA A 15 56.97 1.02 -0.02
N SER A 16 55.76 1.29 0.48
CA SER A 16 54.52 0.82 -0.13
C SER A 16 54.34 1.55 -1.45
N ALA A 17 54.60 0.86 -2.56
CA ALA A 17 54.15 1.31 -3.87
C ALA A 17 52.61 1.31 -3.90
N PRO A 18 51.94 2.37 -4.39
CA PRO A 18 50.51 2.31 -4.65
C PRO A 18 50.29 1.33 -5.81
N LEU A 19 49.73 0.17 -5.49
CA LEU A 19 49.16 -0.74 -6.49
C LEU A 19 47.96 -0.01 -7.09
N ALA A 20 48.03 0.30 -8.39
CA ALA A 20 46.90 0.81 -9.15
C ALA A 20 45.85 -0.30 -9.23
N TRP A 21 44.74 -0.14 -8.51
CA TRP A 21 43.61 -1.06 -8.52
C TRP A 21 42.51 -0.43 -9.38
N THR A 22 42.30 -0.99 -10.56
CA THR A 22 41.31 -0.55 -11.55
C THR A 22 39.88 -0.83 -11.06
N ALA A 23 39.10 0.25 -10.92
CA ALA A 23 37.68 0.28 -10.67
C ALA A 23 36.92 0.21 -12.01
N CYS A 24 36.38 -0.97 -12.31
CA CYS A 24 35.08 -1.20 -12.96
C CYS A 24 34.89 -2.73 -13.06
N GLY A 25 34.21 -3.32 -12.08
CA GLY A 25 34.11 -4.77 -11.93
C GLY A 25 35.41 -5.41 -11.45
N GLY A 26 35.34 -6.29 -10.46
CA GLY A 26 36.42 -7.25 -10.25
C GLY A 26 36.42 -8.23 -11.42
N LEU A 27 37.06 -7.88 -12.53
CA LEU A 27 37.72 -8.88 -13.34
C LEU A 27 39.03 -9.15 -12.62
N ASP A 28 39.01 -10.15 -11.73
CA ASP A 28 40.27 -10.82 -11.38
C ASP A 28 40.84 -11.35 -12.70
N ASP A 29 42.10 -11.05 -12.99
CA ASP A 29 42.75 -11.16 -14.31
C ASP A 29 42.87 -12.62 -14.83
N THR A 30 42.07 -13.54 -14.29
CA THR A 30 42.04 -14.97 -14.59
C THR A 30 40.66 -15.52 -14.97
N GLU A 31 39.56 -14.76 -14.88
CA GLU A 31 38.24 -15.19 -15.41
C GLU A 31 37.61 -14.12 -16.33
N GLU A 32 37.84 -14.31 -17.63
CA GLU A 32 37.59 -13.41 -18.76
C GLU A 32 36.10 -13.05 -19.03
N ASN A 33 35.16 -13.28 -18.11
CA ASN A 33 33.71 -13.07 -18.39
C ASN A 33 32.83 -13.03 -17.13
N ALA A 34 33.33 -12.56 -15.99
CA ALA A 34 32.50 -12.47 -14.79
C ALA A 34 31.40 -11.40 -14.98
N LEU A 35 30.18 -11.87 -15.27
CA LEU A 35 28.96 -11.05 -15.31
C LEU A 35 28.80 -10.27 -13.99
N PRO A 36 28.17 -9.08 -14.01
CA PRO A 36 27.88 -8.35 -12.79
C PRO A 36 27.07 -9.22 -11.82
N VAL A 37 27.56 -9.36 -10.59
CA VAL A 37 26.87 -10.13 -9.54
C VAL A 37 25.64 -9.34 -9.09
N VAL A 38 24.46 -9.89 -9.36
CA VAL A 38 23.17 -9.34 -8.92
C VAL A 38 22.99 -9.62 -7.43
N CYS A 39 22.49 -8.63 -6.69
CA CYS A 39 22.31 -8.68 -5.24
C CYS A 39 20.96 -8.11 -4.80
N ASN A 40 20.43 -8.60 -3.69
CA ASN A 40 19.28 -8.01 -2.99
C ASN A 40 19.70 -7.33 -1.68
N ALA A 41 20.84 -7.72 -1.12
CA ALA A 41 21.41 -7.15 0.09
C ALA A 41 22.94 -7.17 0.05
N ASP A 42 23.57 -6.40 0.94
CA ASP A 42 25.03 -6.34 1.06
C ASP A 42 25.67 -7.70 1.40
N SER A 43 24.90 -8.61 2.01
CA SER A 43 25.31 -9.99 2.31
C SER A 43 25.49 -10.86 1.06
N ASP A 44 24.94 -10.45 -0.08
CA ASP A 44 25.07 -11.17 -1.35
C ASP A 44 26.39 -10.80 -2.07
N CYS A 45 27.09 -9.78 -1.58
CA CYS A 45 28.33 -9.26 -2.13
C CYS A 45 29.54 -9.68 -1.30
N THR A 46 30.74 -9.47 -1.84
CA THR A 46 31.98 -9.80 -1.13
C THR A 46 32.12 -8.97 0.14
N ALA A 47 32.05 -9.64 1.29
CA ALA A 47 32.01 -9.00 2.60
C ALA A 47 33.22 -8.07 2.82
N GLY A 48 32.93 -6.80 3.07
CA GLY A 48 33.92 -5.78 3.43
C GLY A 48 34.60 -5.07 2.26
N THR A 49 34.37 -5.50 1.01
CA THR A 49 34.93 -4.85 -0.19
C THR A 49 33.87 -4.40 -1.18
N GLU A 50 32.66 -4.94 -1.07
CA GLU A 50 31.53 -4.63 -1.95
C GLU A 50 30.27 -4.36 -1.14
N ILE A 51 29.38 -3.55 -1.72
CA ILE A 51 28.02 -3.32 -1.21
C ILE A 51 27.03 -3.52 -2.36
N CYS A 52 25.78 -3.79 -2.00
CA CYS A 52 24.72 -3.90 -2.99
C CYS A 52 24.20 -2.51 -3.37
N HIS A 53 24.29 -2.13 -4.64
CA HIS A 53 23.82 -0.82 -5.08
C HIS A 53 22.29 -0.71 -4.90
N PRO A 54 21.75 0.32 -4.22
CA PRO A 54 20.33 0.39 -3.86
C PRO A 54 19.37 0.58 -5.05
N VAL A 55 19.89 1.11 -6.17
CA VAL A 55 19.11 1.33 -7.40
C VAL A 55 19.42 0.28 -8.48
N GLY A 56 20.70 -0.02 -8.75
CA GLY A 56 21.12 -0.99 -9.75
C GLY A 56 21.13 -2.45 -9.30
N PHE A 57 21.02 -2.76 -8.00
CA PHE A 57 21.02 -4.12 -7.43
C PHE A 57 22.16 -5.01 -7.95
N VAL A 58 23.33 -4.39 -8.09
CA VAL A 58 24.58 -5.05 -8.47
C VAL A 58 25.62 -4.80 -7.38
N CYS A 59 26.47 -5.79 -7.14
CA CYS A 59 27.58 -5.65 -6.21
C CYS A 59 28.61 -4.66 -6.78
N VAL A 60 28.85 -3.59 -6.03
CA VAL A 60 29.79 -2.53 -6.40
C VAL A 60 30.87 -2.40 -5.35
N LYS A 61 32.11 -2.25 -5.79
CA LYS A 61 33.26 -2.05 -4.89
C LYS A 61 33.09 -0.74 -4.12
N THR A 62 33.39 -0.80 -2.82
CA THR A 62 33.45 0.39 -1.99
C THR A 62 34.73 1.18 -2.24
N CYS A 63 34.67 2.48 -2.07
CA CYS A 63 35.83 3.37 -2.10
C CYS A 63 35.94 4.15 -0.79
N THR A 64 37.13 4.64 -0.48
CA THR A 64 37.42 5.50 0.67
C THR A 64 37.90 6.89 0.25
N ALA A 65 38.53 6.98 -0.92
CA ALA A 65 39.02 8.22 -1.51
C ALA A 65 38.83 8.23 -3.03
N ALA A 66 38.93 9.41 -3.64
CA ALA A 66 38.80 9.56 -5.10
C ALA A 66 39.86 8.78 -5.88
N THR A 67 41.02 8.50 -5.28
CA THR A 67 42.10 7.70 -5.88
C THR A 67 41.75 6.22 -6.03
N ASP A 68 40.73 5.75 -5.31
CA ASP A 68 40.24 4.37 -5.42
C ASP A 68 39.37 4.19 -6.67
N CYS A 69 38.98 5.30 -7.32
CA CYS A 69 38.24 5.33 -8.56
C CYS A 69 39.19 5.60 -9.73
N THR A 70 39.41 4.60 -10.56
CA THR A 70 40.37 4.72 -11.67
C THR A 70 39.79 5.31 -12.93
N GLY A 71 38.46 5.48 -13.01
CA GLY A 71 37.84 6.18 -14.13
C GLY A 71 38.10 7.69 -14.04
N THR A 72 38.67 8.29 -15.09
CA THR A 72 38.67 9.76 -15.24
C THR A 72 37.22 10.26 -15.22
N GLY A 73 36.90 11.14 -14.26
CA GLY A 73 35.55 11.68 -14.08
C GLY A 73 34.69 10.92 -13.05
N GLU A 74 35.22 9.87 -12.44
CA GLU A 74 34.60 9.21 -11.30
C GLU A 74 34.95 9.92 -9.99
N THR A 75 34.01 9.89 -9.05
CA THR A 75 34.19 10.42 -7.70
C THR A 75 33.75 9.39 -6.68
N CYS A 76 34.53 9.26 -5.61
CA CYS A 76 34.14 8.41 -4.49
C CYS A 76 33.03 9.11 -3.68
N ALA A 77 31.81 8.66 -3.86
CA ALA A 77 30.60 9.35 -3.42
C ALA A 77 29.72 8.46 -2.56
N ASP A 78 29.00 9.08 -1.62
CA ASP A 78 28.08 8.38 -0.73
C ASP A 78 26.93 7.71 -1.51
N VAL A 79 26.57 6.52 -1.05
CA VAL A 79 25.40 5.76 -1.49
C VAL A 79 24.46 5.71 -0.32
N ALA A 80 23.28 6.29 -0.49
CA ALA A 80 22.21 6.22 0.48
C ALA A 80 21.16 5.19 0.05
N ASP A 81 20.57 4.51 1.03
CA ASP A 81 19.37 3.72 0.79
C ASP A 81 18.14 4.60 0.51
N SER A 82 16.97 3.97 0.32
CA SER A 82 15.70 4.67 0.07
C SER A 82 15.25 5.58 1.23
N THR A 83 15.85 5.45 2.41
CA THR A 83 15.58 6.30 3.59
C THR A 83 16.54 7.49 3.71
N GLY A 84 17.53 7.58 2.82
CA GLY A 84 18.58 8.60 2.89
C GLY A 84 19.75 8.22 3.81
N THR A 85 19.77 7.00 4.36
CA THR A 85 20.85 6.54 5.24
C THR A 85 22.05 6.12 4.40
N VAL A 86 23.22 6.71 4.63
CA VAL A 86 24.46 6.38 3.92
C VAL A 86 24.93 4.97 4.30
N LYS A 87 24.96 4.06 3.32
CA LYS A 87 25.42 2.68 3.48
C LYS A 87 26.91 2.49 3.22
N GLY A 88 27.51 3.41 2.47
CA GLY A 88 28.92 3.36 2.11
C GLY A 88 29.24 4.38 1.02
N LYS A 89 30.45 4.30 0.49
CA LYS A 89 30.91 5.12 -0.64
C LYS A 89 31.29 4.21 -1.80
N ILE A 90 30.96 4.62 -3.02
CA ILE A 90 31.31 3.93 -4.26
C ILE A 90 31.81 4.92 -5.30
N CYS A 91 32.48 4.43 -6.35
CA CYS A 91 32.85 5.24 -7.49
C CYS A 91 31.62 5.55 -8.35
N LYS A 92 31.25 6.82 -8.42
CA LYS A 92 30.16 7.32 -9.26
C LYS A 92 30.72 8.15 -10.40
N CYS A 93 30.27 7.88 -11.62
CA CYS A 93 30.60 8.70 -12.77
C CYS A 93 29.74 9.98 -12.79
N GLY A 94 30.36 11.14 -13.07
CA GLY A 94 29.67 12.43 -13.12
C GLY A 94 29.35 12.92 -14.55
N THR A 95 29.96 12.33 -15.58
CA THR A 95 29.81 12.72 -16.99
C THR A 95 29.27 11.56 -17.83
N THR A 96 28.67 11.83 -19.00
CA THR A 96 28.17 10.77 -19.92
C THR A 96 29.23 9.79 -20.41
N THR A 97 30.50 10.11 -20.21
CA THR A 97 31.65 9.27 -20.56
C THR A 97 32.26 8.66 -19.31
N CYS A 98 32.34 7.33 -19.30
CA CYS A 98 33.19 6.58 -18.41
C CYS A 98 34.56 6.40 -19.06
N SER A 99 35.62 6.46 -18.27
CA SER A 99 36.95 6.32 -18.83
C SER A 99 37.33 4.87 -19.00
N ALA A 100 37.65 4.55 -20.25
CA ALA A 100 38.66 3.61 -20.69
C ALA A 100 39.41 2.86 -19.59
N VAL A 101 38.85 1.77 -19.06
CA VAL A 101 39.72 0.65 -18.71
C VAL A 101 40.16 0.05 -20.04
N THR A 102 41.47 0.06 -20.29
CA THR A 102 42.02 -0.60 -21.47
C THR A 102 41.96 -2.10 -21.20
N VAL A 103 40.81 -2.72 -21.46
CA VAL A 103 40.69 -4.17 -21.45
C VAL A 103 41.13 -4.64 -22.84
N ASP A 104 42.33 -5.20 -22.94
CA ASP A 104 42.89 -5.91 -24.09
C ASP A 104 42.61 -5.33 -25.49
N GLY A 105 43.12 -4.14 -25.76
CA GLY A 105 43.25 -3.62 -27.14
C GLY A 105 41.94 -3.26 -27.86
N GLY A 106 40.80 -3.32 -27.17
CA GLY A 106 39.51 -2.81 -27.66
C GLY A 106 39.34 -1.31 -27.37
N THR A 107 38.64 -0.59 -28.26
CA THR A 107 38.25 0.80 -27.97
C THR A 107 37.06 0.83 -27.01
N ASN A 108 37.26 1.58 -25.94
CA ASN A 108 36.38 1.86 -24.81
C ASN A 108 34.92 2.08 -25.22
N ASN A 109 34.05 1.14 -24.86
CA ASN A 109 32.63 1.20 -25.14
C ASN A 109 31.84 1.27 -23.83
N GLN A 110 32.24 2.13 -22.88
CA GLN A 110 31.51 2.33 -21.63
C GLN A 110 30.84 3.71 -21.57
N VAL A 111 29.71 3.78 -20.89
CA VAL A 111 28.91 4.97 -20.67
C VAL A 111 28.49 5.05 -19.22
N CYS A 112 28.35 6.27 -18.72
CA CYS A 112 27.80 6.48 -17.40
C CYS A 112 26.28 6.29 -17.47
N SER A 113 25.76 5.36 -16.68
CA SER A 113 24.32 5.16 -16.50
C SER A 113 23.72 6.39 -15.82
N SER A 114 22.65 6.89 -16.42
CA SER A 114 21.89 8.02 -15.84
C SER A 114 21.01 7.62 -14.65
N ILE A 115 20.92 6.31 -14.36
CA ILE A 115 20.01 5.75 -13.36
C ILE A 115 20.70 5.68 -12.00
N ASP A 116 21.89 5.08 -11.97
CA ASP A 116 22.66 4.78 -10.77
C ASP A 116 24.03 5.47 -10.75
N ASN A 117 24.41 6.17 -11.83
CA ASN A 117 25.73 6.79 -11.99
C ASN A 117 26.87 5.77 -11.90
N LEU A 118 26.63 4.56 -12.39
CA LEU A 118 27.64 3.53 -12.57
C LEU A 118 28.13 3.50 -14.03
N CYS A 119 29.36 3.08 -14.22
CA CYS A 119 29.92 2.86 -15.55
C CYS A 119 29.50 1.49 -16.08
N GLU A 120 28.82 1.51 -17.22
CA GLU A 120 28.25 0.33 -17.86
C GLU A 120 28.75 0.20 -19.28
N ASN A 121 28.76 -1.02 -19.81
CA ASN A 121 29.04 -1.23 -21.23
C ASN A 121 27.93 -0.59 -22.07
N ARG A 122 28.31 0.01 -23.19
CA ARG A 122 27.37 0.54 -24.16
C ARG A 122 26.59 -0.62 -24.74
N CYS A 123 25.27 -0.50 -24.65
CA CYS A 123 24.37 -1.44 -25.27
C CYS A 123 24.24 -1.15 -26.77
N ALA A 124 24.02 -2.19 -27.57
CA ALA A 124 23.61 -2.12 -28.96
C ALA A 124 22.16 -2.60 -29.17
N GLN A 125 21.63 -3.38 -28.23
CA GLN A 125 20.29 -3.97 -28.25
C GLN A 125 19.78 -4.22 -26.82
N ASP A 126 18.47 -4.41 -26.67
CA ASP A 126 17.83 -4.56 -25.34
C ASP A 126 18.36 -5.74 -24.52
N SER A 127 18.80 -6.83 -25.17
CA SER A 127 19.38 -7.97 -24.47
C SER A 127 20.69 -7.64 -23.75
N ASP A 128 21.40 -6.60 -24.17
CA ASP A 128 22.64 -6.15 -23.52
C ASP A 128 22.37 -5.45 -22.18
N CYS A 129 21.10 -5.15 -21.89
CA CYS A 129 20.64 -4.51 -20.67
C CYS A 129 19.91 -5.50 -19.73
N GLY A 130 19.88 -6.79 -20.06
CA GLY A 130 19.11 -7.82 -19.35
C GLY A 130 19.65 -8.21 -17.99
N ASP A 131 20.92 -7.89 -17.70
CA ASP A 131 21.61 -8.31 -16.48
C ASP A 131 21.33 -7.38 -15.27
N PHE A 132 20.65 -6.26 -15.51
CA PHE A 132 20.29 -5.30 -14.45
C PHE A 132 18.88 -5.62 -13.93
N PHE A 133 18.81 -6.24 -12.75
CA PHE A 133 17.56 -6.47 -12.00
C PHE A 133 17.36 -5.36 -10.95
N PRO A 134 16.15 -5.14 -10.38
CA PRO A 134 14.84 -5.64 -10.77
C PRO A 134 14.14 -4.78 -11.83
N GLN A 135 14.76 -3.67 -12.27
CA GLN A 135 14.17 -2.84 -13.32
C GLN A 135 14.65 -3.31 -14.67
N THR A 136 13.73 -3.79 -15.51
CA THR A 136 14.04 -4.04 -16.92
C THR A 136 14.58 -2.75 -17.53
N ARG A 137 15.81 -2.78 -18.05
CA ARG A 137 16.41 -1.67 -18.79
C ARG A 137 16.31 -1.94 -20.29
N LYS A 138 16.15 -0.89 -21.08
CA LYS A 138 16.18 -0.98 -22.55
C LYS A 138 17.37 -0.23 -23.10
N CYS A 139 17.89 -0.70 -24.22
CA CYS A 139 18.99 -0.05 -24.86
C CYS A 139 18.52 1.18 -25.64
N ASN A 140 18.91 2.36 -25.19
CA ASN A 140 18.89 3.54 -26.03
C ASN A 140 20.05 3.47 -27.02
N THR A 141 19.82 2.84 -28.18
CA THR A 141 20.86 2.62 -29.21
C THR A 141 21.47 3.91 -29.76
N THR A 142 20.79 5.06 -29.60
CA THR A 142 21.35 6.37 -29.98
C THR A 142 22.42 6.84 -29.00
N LYS A 143 22.20 6.63 -27.70
CA LYS A 143 23.18 6.97 -26.65
C LYS A 143 24.15 5.82 -26.35
N GLY A 144 23.78 4.60 -26.74
CA GLY A 144 24.37 3.35 -26.28
C GLY A 144 24.19 3.13 -24.79
N GLN A 145 23.11 3.62 -24.17
CA GLN A 145 22.89 3.55 -22.72
C GLN A 145 21.71 2.66 -22.37
N CYS A 146 21.85 1.83 -21.34
CA CYS A 146 20.73 1.15 -20.72
C CYS A 146 19.93 2.17 -19.90
N GLU A 147 18.77 2.58 -20.41
CA GLU A 147 17.86 3.49 -19.73
C GLU A 147 16.79 2.66 -19.00
N PRO A 148 16.15 3.17 -17.92
CA PRO A 148 15.05 2.46 -17.31
C PRO A 148 14.05 2.17 -18.41
N SER A 149 13.48 0.96 -18.45
CA SER A 149 12.23 0.80 -19.16
C SER A 149 11.19 1.56 -18.34
N THR A 150 11.16 2.89 -18.48
CA THR A 150 9.93 3.66 -18.29
C THR A 150 8.98 2.93 -19.22
N ALA A 151 8.11 2.09 -18.66
CA ALA A 151 7.36 1.11 -19.43
C ALA A 151 6.94 1.77 -20.75
N SER A 152 7.61 1.37 -21.81
CA SER A 152 7.46 1.93 -23.13
C SER A 152 7.24 0.68 -23.94
N GLY A 153 5.96 0.33 -24.02
CA GLY A 153 5.47 -0.92 -24.56
C GLY A 153 4.70 -1.80 -23.57
N CYS A 154 4.13 -1.25 -22.48
CA CYS A 154 3.08 -2.00 -21.81
C CYS A 154 1.92 -2.22 -22.80
N THR A 155 1.41 -3.44 -22.85
CA THR A 155 0.20 -3.84 -23.59
C THR A 155 -0.92 -4.25 -22.63
N SER A 156 -0.62 -4.39 -21.34
CA SER A 156 -1.58 -4.66 -20.27
C SER A 156 -1.06 -4.15 -18.92
N ASP A 157 -1.97 -3.96 -17.96
CA ASP A 157 -1.65 -3.54 -16.59
C ASP A 157 -0.64 -4.48 -15.93
N SER A 158 -0.67 -5.78 -16.26
CA SER A 158 0.24 -6.79 -15.67
C SER A 158 1.74 -6.50 -15.82
N GLN A 159 2.10 -5.64 -16.78
CA GLN A 159 3.49 -5.24 -17.03
C GLN A 159 3.91 -4.00 -16.22
N CYS A 160 2.99 -3.40 -15.47
CA CYS A 160 3.17 -2.19 -14.68
C CYS A 160 3.34 -2.54 -13.20
N THR A 161 4.54 -2.97 -12.81
CA THR A 161 4.81 -3.49 -11.45
C THR A 161 5.00 -2.40 -10.38
N SER A 162 5.01 -1.12 -10.77
CA SER A 162 5.15 0.00 -9.83
C SER A 162 3.83 0.32 -9.15
N ALA A 163 3.83 0.42 -7.82
CA ALA A 163 2.67 0.83 -7.05
C ALA A 163 2.13 2.22 -7.46
N THR A 164 2.99 3.16 -7.85
CA THR A 164 2.58 4.52 -8.27
C THR A 164 2.30 4.64 -9.76
N ALA A 165 2.53 3.56 -10.53
CA ALA A 165 2.30 3.51 -11.97
C ALA A 165 1.84 2.10 -12.35
N ALA A 166 0.65 1.71 -11.87
CA ALA A 166 0.15 0.35 -11.97
C ALA A 166 -0.71 0.09 -13.22
N ARG A 167 -1.16 1.13 -13.92
CA ARG A 167 -2.06 1.03 -15.07
C ARG A 167 -1.28 1.15 -16.36
N CYS A 168 -1.54 0.30 -17.33
CA CYS A 168 -1.03 0.48 -18.68
C CYS A 168 -1.95 1.37 -19.52
N ASN A 169 -1.43 2.52 -19.97
CA ASN A 169 -2.01 3.27 -21.07
C ASN A 169 -1.58 2.63 -22.39
N THR A 170 -2.44 1.79 -22.94
CA THR A 170 -2.18 1.04 -24.19
C THR A 170 -2.00 1.93 -25.43
N SER A 171 -2.39 3.21 -25.36
CA SER A 171 -2.20 4.16 -26.46
C SER A 171 -0.80 4.79 -26.47
N SER A 172 -0.23 5.04 -25.29
CA SER A 172 1.15 5.55 -25.15
C SER A 172 2.17 4.42 -24.89
N GLY A 173 1.68 3.22 -24.54
CA GLY A 173 2.50 2.12 -24.04
C GLY A 173 3.11 2.40 -22.68
N GLN A 174 2.59 3.38 -21.92
CA GLN A 174 3.15 3.85 -20.65
C GLN A 174 2.39 3.35 -19.43
N CYS A 175 3.14 2.98 -18.40
CA CYS A 175 2.57 2.74 -17.08
C CYS A 175 2.28 4.08 -16.39
N GLU A 176 1.05 4.25 -15.94
CA GLU A 176 0.48 5.44 -15.34
C GLU A 176 -0.17 5.09 -14.00
N ALA A 177 -0.51 6.12 -13.23
CA ALA A 177 -1.23 5.97 -11.98
C ALA A 177 -2.54 5.17 -12.15
N CYS A 178 -2.89 4.39 -11.15
CA CYS A 178 -4.14 3.63 -11.16
C CYS A 178 -5.35 4.57 -11.10
N THR A 179 -6.49 4.05 -11.52
CA THR A 179 -7.80 4.71 -11.48
C THR A 179 -8.89 3.80 -10.92
N THR A 180 -8.64 2.51 -10.81
CA THR A 180 -9.54 1.50 -10.24
C THR A 180 -8.76 0.45 -9.47
N ASP A 181 -9.40 -0.16 -8.47
CA ASP A 181 -8.79 -1.23 -7.65
C ASP A 181 -8.30 -2.43 -8.49
N THR A 182 -9.00 -2.74 -9.59
CA THR A 182 -8.63 -3.86 -10.46
C THR A 182 -7.26 -3.69 -11.10
N GLN A 183 -6.80 -2.45 -11.27
CA GLN A 183 -5.48 -2.12 -11.82
C GLN A 183 -4.34 -2.33 -10.81
N CYS A 184 -4.63 -2.74 -9.58
CA CYS A 184 -3.63 -3.06 -8.56
C CYS A 184 -3.44 -4.57 -8.36
N ALA A 185 -4.32 -5.40 -8.95
CA ALA A 185 -4.41 -6.83 -8.67
C ALA A 185 -3.14 -7.62 -9.07
N HIS A 186 -2.40 -7.16 -10.08
CA HIS A 186 -1.16 -7.80 -10.52
C HIS A 186 0.07 -7.42 -9.68
N ILE A 187 0.00 -6.35 -8.89
CA ILE A 187 1.09 -5.93 -8.01
C ILE A 187 1.08 -6.75 -6.71
N GLY A 188 -0.10 -7.01 -6.17
CA GLY A 188 -0.27 -7.80 -4.95
C GLY A 188 -1.73 -8.02 -4.60
N SER A 189 -2.02 -9.13 -3.95
CA SER A 189 -3.37 -9.42 -3.45
C SER A 189 -3.75 -8.43 -2.35
N GLY A 190 -4.93 -7.81 -2.47
CA GLY A 190 -5.46 -6.88 -1.46
C GLY A 190 -4.96 -5.43 -1.59
N LEU A 191 -4.24 -5.11 -2.67
CA LEU A 191 -3.92 -3.71 -3.00
C LEU A 191 -5.10 -3.02 -3.67
N LYS A 192 -5.31 -1.75 -3.33
CA LYS A 192 -6.36 -0.89 -3.88
C LYS A 192 -5.80 0.43 -4.38
N CYS A 193 -6.52 1.04 -5.31
CA CYS A 193 -6.12 2.32 -5.86
C CYS A 193 -6.57 3.46 -4.93
N ASP A 194 -5.62 4.21 -4.38
CA ASP A 194 -5.92 5.38 -3.57
C ASP A 194 -6.24 6.63 -4.42
N SER A 195 -6.61 7.72 -3.74
CA SER A 195 -6.93 8.99 -4.41
C SER A 195 -5.74 9.68 -5.06
N SER A 196 -4.50 9.27 -4.75
CA SER A 196 -3.29 9.76 -5.41
C SER A 196 -2.96 8.95 -6.68
N GLY A 197 -3.68 7.87 -6.92
CA GLY A 197 -3.44 6.93 -8.02
C GLY A 197 -2.31 5.95 -7.73
N ALA A 198 -2.02 5.69 -6.45
CA ALA A 198 -1.09 4.66 -6.00
C ALA A 198 -1.83 3.40 -5.51
N CYS A 199 -1.26 2.23 -5.79
CA CYS A 199 -1.69 0.96 -5.26
C CYS A 199 -1.15 0.79 -3.84
N VAL A 200 -2.03 0.95 -2.86
CA VAL A 200 -1.70 0.84 -1.44
C VAL A 200 -2.31 -0.42 -0.86
N SER A 201 -1.67 -1.01 0.14
CA SER A 201 -2.31 -2.05 0.93
C SER A 201 -3.48 -1.44 1.65
N GLN A 202 -4.66 -2.03 1.50
CA GLN A 202 -5.78 -1.69 2.36
C GLN A 202 -5.30 -1.86 3.80
N GLY A 203 -5.28 -0.76 4.55
CA GLY A 203 -4.68 -0.75 5.88
C GLY A 203 -5.36 -1.81 6.73
N THR A 204 -4.61 -2.82 7.14
CA THR A 204 -5.06 -3.75 8.21
C THR A 204 -5.26 -3.02 9.53
N THR A 205 -4.78 -1.78 9.62
CA THR A 205 -4.93 -0.92 10.78
C THR A 205 -5.94 0.19 10.51
N CYS A 206 -6.80 0.38 11.49
CA CYS A 206 -7.79 1.44 11.54
C CYS A 206 -7.72 2.07 12.93
N ASN A 207 -8.46 3.14 13.15
CA ASN A 207 -8.50 3.85 14.41
C ASN A 207 -9.97 4.04 14.78
N ALA A 208 -10.48 3.14 15.62
CA ALA A 208 -11.85 3.19 16.12
C ALA A 208 -12.16 4.49 16.89
N ASN A 209 -11.13 5.22 17.33
CA ASN A 209 -11.30 6.51 18.01
C ASN A 209 -11.43 7.70 17.04
N VAL A 210 -11.21 7.49 15.74
CA VAL A 210 -11.40 8.51 14.70
C VAL A 210 -12.75 8.26 14.04
N LEU A 211 -13.77 8.94 14.55
CA LEU A 211 -15.16 8.82 14.08
C LEU A 211 -15.41 9.48 12.71
N LEU A 212 -14.44 10.25 12.19
CA LEU A 212 -14.58 11.02 10.96
C LEU A 212 -13.95 10.29 9.76
N PRO A 213 -14.69 10.17 8.63
CA PRO A 213 -14.20 9.55 7.42
C PRO A 213 -12.99 10.26 6.80
N GLY A 214 -12.09 9.48 6.18
CA GLY A 214 -11.31 9.96 5.05
C GLY A 214 -9.96 10.65 5.26
N THR A 215 -9.34 10.74 6.46
CA THR A 215 -7.91 11.20 6.51
C THR A 215 -7.01 10.68 7.63
N ASN A 216 -7.49 9.90 8.63
CA ASN A 216 -6.62 9.45 9.73
C ASN A 216 -6.96 8.05 10.26
N GLY A 217 -7.29 7.12 9.36
CA GLY A 217 -7.58 5.75 9.77
C GLY A 217 -9.00 5.54 10.33
N GLY A 218 -9.97 6.39 9.99
CA GLY A 218 -11.37 6.18 10.40
C GLY A 218 -11.95 4.82 9.95
N PRO A 219 -13.14 4.42 10.42
CA PRO A 219 -13.73 3.10 10.15
C PRO A 219 -13.81 2.72 8.65
N ASP A 220 -13.88 3.71 7.75
CA ASP A 220 -13.80 3.54 6.29
C ASP A 220 -12.41 3.19 5.73
N THR A 221 -11.40 2.99 6.58
CA THR A 221 -10.11 2.40 6.20
C THR A 221 -10.23 0.89 5.96
N CYS A 222 -11.21 0.25 6.59
CA CYS A 222 -11.42 -1.18 6.53
C CYS A 222 -12.07 -1.62 5.23
N ALA A 223 -11.78 -2.86 4.80
CA ALA A 223 -12.37 -3.40 3.59
C ALA A 223 -13.88 -3.62 3.77
N TYR A 224 -14.56 -3.81 2.65
CA TYR A 224 -15.98 -4.13 2.65
C TYR A 224 -16.25 -5.42 3.43
N GLY A 225 -17.19 -5.37 4.38
CA GLY A 225 -17.48 -6.49 5.29
C GLY A 225 -16.54 -6.56 6.50
N GLU A 226 -15.61 -5.61 6.62
CA GLU A 226 -14.73 -5.51 7.77
C GLU A 226 -15.15 -4.36 8.69
N VAL A 227 -15.01 -4.55 9.99
CA VAL A 227 -15.21 -3.52 11.01
C VAL A 227 -13.89 -3.19 11.68
N CYS A 228 -13.71 -1.93 12.03
CA CYS A 228 -12.56 -1.50 12.82
C CYS A 228 -12.69 -1.95 14.28
N VAL A 229 -12.07 -3.08 14.64
CA VAL A 229 -12.07 -3.63 16.00
C VAL A 229 -10.66 -3.59 16.55
N GLY A 230 -10.47 -2.87 17.65
CA GLY A 230 -9.18 -2.83 18.36
C GLY A 230 -8.04 -2.28 17.50
N ALA A 231 -8.33 -1.29 16.66
CA ALA A 231 -7.41 -0.71 15.68
C ALA A 231 -7.00 -1.63 14.51
N THR A 232 -7.75 -2.70 14.29
CA THR A 232 -7.56 -3.63 13.16
C THR A 232 -8.85 -3.79 12.38
N CYS A 233 -8.74 -3.85 11.05
CA CYS A 233 -9.86 -4.19 10.19
C CYS A 233 -10.13 -5.69 10.27
N SER A 234 -11.30 -6.07 10.76
CA SER A 234 -11.68 -7.45 11.00
C SER A 234 -12.84 -7.84 10.08
N ALA A 235 -12.60 -8.80 9.18
CA ALA A 235 -13.59 -9.38 8.27
C ALA A 235 -14.74 -10.14 8.94
N SER A 236 -14.62 -10.41 10.25
CA SER A 236 -15.78 -10.70 11.05
C SER A 236 -16.36 -9.36 11.52
N LEU A 237 -17.33 -8.83 10.79
CA LEU A 237 -18.48 -8.28 11.51
C LEU A 237 -18.86 -9.39 12.50
N PRO A 238 -18.86 -9.17 13.83
CA PRO A 238 -19.44 -10.15 14.72
C PRO A 238 -20.81 -10.42 14.14
N ASP A 239 -21.05 -11.66 13.66
CA ASP A 239 -22.27 -12.01 12.95
C ASP A 239 -23.40 -11.31 13.68
N GLY A 240 -24.06 -10.35 13.01
CA GLY A 240 -25.26 -9.76 13.57
C GLY A 240 -26.07 -10.96 14.02
N THR A 241 -26.36 -11.07 15.31
CA THR A 241 -26.60 -12.33 16.05
C THR A 241 -27.78 -13.17 15.54
N CYS A 242 -28.34 -12.83 14.39
CA CYS A 242 -29.48 -13.40 13.69
C CYS A 242 -29.25 -13.67 12.20
N ALA A 243 -28.03 -13.66 11.66
CA ALA A 243 -27.76 -14.04 10.25
C ALA A 243 -28.33 -15.44 9.90
N THR A 244 -28.39 -16.34 10.89
CA THR A 244 -29.01 -17.67 10.77
C THR A 244 -30.54 -17.66 10.86
N THR A 245 -31.13 -16.57 11.34
CA THR A 245 -32.56 -16.49 11.69
C THR A 245 -33.40 -15.87 10.57
N MET A 246 -32.81 -15.06 9.69
CA MET A 246 -33.54 -14.44 8.59
C MET A 246 -32.89 -14.84 7.28
N GLY A 247 -33.59 -15.66 6.49
CA GLY A 247 -33.12 -16.23 5.21
C GLY A 247 -32.85 -15.22 4.09
N SER A 248 -32.63 -13.96 4.41
CA SER A 248 -32.16 -12.90 3.52
C SER A 248 -30.64 -12.81 3.62
N SER A 249 -29.96 -13.27 2.57
CA SER A 249 -28.52 -13.05 2.39
C SER A 249 -28.22 -11.56 2.31
N TRP A 250 -27.12 -11.13 2.92
CA TRP A 250 -26.59 -9.77 2.77
C TRP A 250 -26.45 -9.44 1.28
N ASN A 251 -27.05 -8.33 0.82
CA ASN A 251 -26.92 -7.92 -0.58
C ASN A 251 -25.49 -7.41 -0.78
N THR A 252 -24.72 -8.10 -1.61
CA THR A 252 -23.31 -7.78 -1.88
C THR A 252 -23.12 -6.59 -2.85
N SER A 253 -24.14 -5.75 -3.04
CA SER A 253 -24.20 -4.68 -4.05
C SER A 253 -25.04 -3.49 -3.57
N PRO A 254 -24.77 -2.26 -4.05
CA PRO A 254 -23.71 -1.37 -3.57
C PRO A 254 -23.95 -0.83 -2.14
N LEU A 255 -22.85 -0.68 -1.37
CA LEU A 255 -22.54 0.32 -0.32
C LEU A 255 -23.66 0.84 0.61
N GLY A 256 -24.61 0.00 1.03
CA GLY A 256 -25.63 0.41 2.00
C GLY A 256 -25.08 0.73 3.40
N PRO A 257 -25.90 1.31 4.30
CA PRO A 257 -25.44 1.81 5.59
C PRO A 257 -24.98 0.70 6.54
N VAL A 258 -23.94 0.95 7.33
CA VAL A 258 -23.43 0.05 8.38
C VAL A 258 -23.85 0.58 9.74
N ILE A 259 -24.60 -0.21 10.49
CA ILE A 259 -24.98 -0.04 11.89
C ILE A 259 -23.90 -0.70 12.74
N PHE A 260 -23.25 0.05 13.61
CA PHE A 260 -22.22 -0.47 14.52
C PHE A 260 -22.69 -0.58 15.97
N VAL A 261 -23.71 0.20 16.36
CA VAL A 261 -24.37 0.08 17.66
C VAL A 261 -25.88 0.12 17.45
N ALA A 262 -26.58 -0.79 18.12
CA ALA A 262 -28.02 -0.74 18.27
C ALA A 262 -28.36 -1.15 19.72
N ASP A 263 -28.73 -0.18 20.57
CA ASP A 263 -29.06 -0.43 21.97
C ASP A 263 -30.56 -0.22 22.22
N GLY A 264 -31.24 -1.28 22.63
CA GLY A 264 -32.70 -1.33 22.74
C GLY A 264 -33.21 -1.04 24.16
N GLN A 265 -34.19 -0.16 24.27
CA GLN A 265 -34.94 0.11 25.50
C GLN A 265 -36.44 -0.11 25.27
N SER A 266 -37.04 -1.03 26.01
CA SER A 266 -38.49 -1.26 25.99
C SER A 266 -39.21 -0.39 27.02
N PHE A 267 -40.46 -0.03 26.74
CA PHE A 267 -41.31 0.73 27.66
C PHE A 267 -42.76 0.26 27.61
N ALA A 268 -43.40 0.22 28.79
CA ALA A 268 -44.77 -0.31 28.93
C ALA A 268 -45.85 0.65 28.40
N SER A 269 -45.61 1.96 28.46
CA SER A 269 -46.53 3.01 27.96
C SER A 269 -45.79 4.33 27.79
N ASN A 270 -45.84 4.96 26.61
CA ASN A 270 -45.29 6.31 26.42
C ASN A 270 -46.12 7.11 25.42
N ALA A 271 -46.92 8.07 25.91
CA ALA A 271 -47.76 8.93 25.08
C ALA A 271 -46.96 9.89 24.17
N THR A 272 -45.67 10.09 24.46
CA THR A 272 -44.77 10.93 23.66
C THR A 272 -44.42 10.25 22.34
N TYR A 273 -44.24 8.94 22.36
CA TYR A 273 -43.79 8.16 21.20
C TYR A 273 -44.92 7.34 20.58
N CYS A 274 -45.86 6.86 21.39
CA CYS A 274 -46.94 5.99 20.95
C CYS A 274 -48.30 6.58 21.29
N ALA A 275 -49.13 6.75 20.25
CA ALA A 275 -50.50 7.23 20.39
C ALA A 275 -51.29 6.36 21.38
N GLY A 276 -52.11 7.01 22.21
CA GLY A 276 -52.91 6.33 23.23
C GLY A 276 -52.12 5.73 24.40
N GLY A 277 -50.82 6.03 24.52
CA GLY A 277 -49.98 5.52 25.60
C GLY A 277 -49.65 4.03 25.45
N ALA A 278 -49.69 3.49 24.23
CA ALA A 278 -49.29 2.11 23.97
C ALA A 278 -47.82 1.87 24.39
N GLY A 279 -47.51 0.59 24.67
CA GLY A 279 -46.14 0.16 24.92
C GLY A 279 -45.35 0.23 23.62
N GLY A 280 -44.04 0.47 23.75
CA GLY A 280 -43.13 0.62 22.62
C GLY A 280 -41.74 0.08 22.95
N PHE A 281 -40.87 0.06 21.96
CA PHE A 281 -39.43 0.01 22.21
C PHE A 281 -38.74 1.04 21.34
N THR A 282 -37.65 1.60 21.84
CA THR A 282 -36.75 2.48 21.13
C THR A 282 -35.38 1.85 21.05
N VAL A 283 -34.62 2.22 20.05
CA VAL A 283 -33.28 1.75 19.74
C VAL A 283 -32.43 2.97 19.46
N ASP A 284 -31.34 3.12 20.20
CA ASP A 284 -30.29 4.06 19.84
C ASP A 284 -29.40 3.42 18.78
N VAL A 285 -29.33 4.06 17.61
CA VAL A 285 -28.64 3.54 16.43
C VAL A 285 -27.48 4.45 16.12
N GLU A 286 -26.29 3.88 16.03
CA GLU A 286 -25.13 4.57 15.46
C GLU A 286 -24.76 3.92 14.13
N PHE A 287 -24.61 4.77 13.10
CA PHE A 287 -24.47 4.30 11.72
C PHE A 287 -23.40 5.07 10.93
N TYR A 288 -22.97 4.44 9.84
CA TYR A 288 -22.16 4.98 8.76
C TYR A 288 -22.81 4.68 7.41
N SER A 289 -22.77 5.61 6.45
CA SER A 289 -23.28 5.43 5.09
C SER A 289 -22.37 6.12 4.08
N VAL A 290 -21.84 5.36 3.11
CA VAL A 290 -20.94 5.91 2.09
C VAL A 290 -21.67 6.93 1.20
N HIS A 291 -22.93 6.64 0.89
CA HIS A 291 -23.80 7.46 0.06
C HIS A 291 -24.61 8.48 0.86
N GLY A 292 -24.39 8.56 2.17
CA GLY A 292 -25.24 9.33 3.07
C GLY A 292 -26.60 8.66 3.26
N ILE A 293 -27.40 9.21 4.17
CA ILE A 293 -28.80 8.82 4.34
C ILE A 293 -29.68 9.92 3.77
N SER A 294 -30.62 9.57 2.90
CA SER A 294 -31.50 10.58 2.33
C SER A 294 -32.69 10.81 3.23
N LYS A 295 -32.84 12.04 3.69
CA LYS A 295 -34.02 12.55 4.32
C LYS A 295 -35.11 12.82 3.25
N GLY A 296 -35.65 11.82 2.54
CA GLY A 296 -36.76 11.97 1.57
C GLY A 296 -37.99 12.79 2.05
N THR A 297 -39.10 12.88 1.31
CA THR A 297 -40.31 13.58 1.82
C THR A 297 -41.00 12.75 2.91
N TRP A 298 -40.56 12.87 4.17
CA TRP A 298 -41.02 12.10 5.33
C TRP A 298 -42.46 12.44 5.72
N SER A 299 -43.42 11.76 5.10
CA SER A 299 -44.68 11.46 5.76
C SER A 299 -44.57 10.08 6.41
N GLU A 300 -44.18 10.06 7.69
CA GLU A 300 -44.43 9.00 8.68
C GLU A 300 -43.89 7.57 8.45
N ASN A 301 -43.36 7.20 7.27
CA ASN A 301 -42.84 5.85 7.02
C ASN A 301 -41.43 5.88 6.45
N VAL A 302 -40.49 5.45 7.28
CA VAL A 302 -39.07 5.47 6.97
C VAL A 302 -38.72 4.16 6.31
N GLN A 303 -38.93 4.09 5.00
CA GLN A 303 -38.62 2.88 4.23
C GLN A 303 -37.15 2.44 4.37
N GLN A 304 -36.29 3.38 4.80
CA GLN A 304 -34.86 3.19 5.04
C GLN A 304 -34.51 2.58 6.40
N VAL A 305 -35.43 2.46 7.36
CA VAL A 305 -35.19 1.82 8.66
C VAL A 305 -36.28 0.80 8.91
N GLN A 306 -35.95 -0.46 8.74
CA GLN A 306 -36.91 -1.57 8.78
C GLN A 306 -36.67 -2.42 10.01
N PHE A 307 -37.75 -2.75 10.71
CA PHE A 307 -37.76 -3.76 11.75
C PHE A 307 -38.30 -5.07 11.19
N TYR A 308 -37.57 -6.16 11.43
CA TYR A 308 -37.99 -7.50 11.11
C TYR A 308 -38.33 -8.24 12.40
N ARG A 309 -39.55 -8.77 12.47
CA ARG A 309 -39.96 -9.62 13.59
C ARG A 309 -39.42 -11.03 13.39
N LYS A 310 -38.82 -11.61 14.44
CA LYS A 310 -38.25 -12.96 14.39
C LYS A 310 -39.28 -14.04 14.05
N SER A 311 -40.50 -13.91 14.56
CA SER A 311 -41.50 -15.00 14.53
C SER A 311 -42.10 -15.26 13.14
N ASP A 312 -42.26 -14.21 12.32
CA ASP A 312 -42.98 -14.28 11.04
C ASP A 312 -42.24 -13.60 9.88
N HIS A 313 -41.04 -13.06 10.13
CA HIS A 313 -40.22 -12.31 9.17
C HIS A 313 -40.95 -11.16 8.50
N ARG A 314 -42.04 -10.66 9.09
CA ARG A 314 -42.76 -9.53 8.53
C ARG A 314 -41.96 -8.26 8.78
N LYS A 315 -41.86 -7.47 7.71
CA LYS A 315 -41.31 -6.11 7.75
C LYS A 315 -42.33 -5.21 8.42
N SER A 316 -41.86 -4.44 9.38
CA SER A 316 -42.58 -3.30 9.92
C SER A 316 -41.68 -2.08 9.77
N ASP A 317 -42.23 -1.00 9.24
CA ASP A 317 -41.51 0.26 9.19
C ASP A 317 -41.33 0.80 10.61
N ALA A 318 -40.24 1.53 10.84
CA ALA A 318 -40.05 2.26 12.08
C ALA A 318 -41.24 3.21 12.32
N GLY A 319 -41.95 3.01 13.42
CA GLY A 319 -43.09 3.86 13.81
C GLY A 319 -42.66 5.11 14.58
N ILE A 320 -41.39 5.17 15.02
CA ILE A 320 -40.82 6.29 15.77
C ILE A 320 -39.44 6.56 15.19
N ILE A 321 -39.14 7.82 14.84
CA ILE A 321 -37.75 8.29 14.74
C ILE A 321 -37.60 9.65 15.44
N VAL A 322 -36.59 9.77 16.28
CA VAL A 322 -36.20 10.94 17.05
C VAL A 322 -34.77 11.30 16.67
N ASP A 323 -34.49 12.60 16.56
CA ASP A 323 -33.18 13.15 16.24
C ASP A 323 -32.58 12.54 14.96
N PHE A 324 -33.39 12.53 13.89
CA PHE A 324 -32.94 12.01 12.60
C PHE A 324 -31.70 12.78 12.11
N PRO A 325 -30.73 12.09 11.48
CA PRO A 325 -29.53 12.73 10.96
C PRO A 325 -29.87 13.76 9.88
N GLU A 326 -28.96 14.70 9.62
CA GLU A 326 -29.12 15.64 8.51
C GLU A 326 -29.18 14.90 7.16
N ASP A 327 -29.83 15.50 6.16
CA ASP A 327 -29.90 14.92 4.82
C ASP A 327 -28.49 14.76 4.23
N GLY A 328 -28.19 13.57 3.71
CA GLY A 328 -26.85 13.23 3.23
C GLY A 328 -25.84 12.92 4.34
N ALA A 329 -26.24 12.84 5.61
CA ALA A 329 -25.35 12.47 6.70
C ALA A 329 -24.72 11.10 6.44
N LYS A 330 -23.38 11.07 6.41
CA LYS A 330 -22.59 9.85 6.23
C LYS A 330 -22.29 9.13 7.52
N HIS A 331 -22.47 9.78 8.66
CA HIS A 331 -22.35 9.19 9.98
C HIS A 331 -23.30 9.90 10.93
N GLY A 332 -23.68 9.24 12.01
CA GLY A 332 -24.47 9.86 13.06
C GLY A 332 -25.08 8.87 14.00
N SER A 333 -25.87 9.41 14.92
CA SER A 333 -26.71 8.66 15.83
C SER A 333 -28.15 9.13 15.69
N PHE A 334 -29.10 8.22 15.77
CA PHE A 334 -30.52 8.56 15.86
C PHE A 334 -31.24 7.53 16.71
N LYS A 335 -32.41 7.89 17.25
CA LYS A 335 -33.23 6.97 18.01
C LYS A 335 -34.43 6.56 17.16
N THR A 336 -34.65 5.27 16.99
CA THR A 336 -35.77 4.71 16.20
C THR A 336 -36.55 3.70 17.02
N GLY A 337 -37.76 3.35 16.63
CA GLY A 337 -38.55 2.42 17.42
C GLY A 337 -39.85 1.99 16.78
N MET A 338 -40.57 1.15 17.51
CA MET A 338 -41.91 0.70 17.15
C MET A 338 -42.87 0.87 18.32
N CYS A 339 -44.12 1.15 17.98
CA CYS A 339 -45.23 1.11 18.91
C CYS A 339 -46.00 -0.20 18.78
N GLY A 340 -46.36 -0.79 19.92
CA GLY A 340 -47.34 -1.87 19.96
C GLY A 340 -48.75 -1.36 19.71
N SER A 341 -49.65 -2.26 19.31
CA SER A 341 -51.06 -1.96 19.08
C SER A 341 -51.88 -1.78 20.37
N ALA A 342 -51.32 -2.10 21.55
CA ALA A 342 -51.88 -1.85 22.87
C ALA A 342 -50.77 -1.79 23.94
N ALA A 343 -51.08 -1.27 25.14
CA ALA A 343 -50.19 -1.31 26.30
C ALA A 343 -49.78 -2.77 26.61
N GLY A 344 -48.48 -3.09 26.46
CA GLY A 344 -47.94 -4.43 26.66
C GLY A 344 -47.99 -5.40 25.46
N ALA A 345 -48.37 -4.95 24.26
CA ALA A 345 -48.56 -5.82 23.09
C ALA A 345 -47.36 -5.91 22.12
N ILE A 346 -46.16 -5.48 22.55
CA ILE A 346 -44.97 -5.79 21.75
C ILE A 346 -44.59 -7.22 22.04
N ASP A 347 -44.51 -8.01 20.98
CA ASP A 347 -44.02 -9.36 21.06
C ASP A 347 -42.52 -9.33 21.40
N PRO A 348 -42.09 -9.80 22.59
CA PRO A 348 -40.68 -9.80 22.98
C PRO A 348 -39.85 -10.84 22.22
N THR A 349 -40.39 -11.53 21.19
CA THR A 349 -39.68 -12.59 20.46
C THR A 349 -38.49 -12.13 19.62
N GLY A 350 -38.07 -10.88 19.73
CA GLY A 350 -36.84 -10.36 19.15
C GLY A 350 -37.09 -9.67 17.82
N TYR A 351 -36.42 -8.54 17.66
CA TYR A 351 -36.48 -7.74 16.44
C TYR A 351 -35.10 -7.69 15.81
N ALA A 352 -35.07 -7.27 14.55
CA ALA A 352 -33.85 -6.86 13.93
C ALA A 352 -34.04 -5.59 13.14
N LEU A 353 -33.03 -4.74 13.19
CA LEU A 353 -32.94 -3.47 12.52
C LEU A 353 -32.16 -3.63 11.22
N TYR A 354 -32.64 -3.00 10.16
CA TYR A 354 -32.02 -2.99 8.85
C TYR A 354 -32.12 -1.59 8.26
N MET A 355 -31.04 -1.12 7.61
CA MET A 355 -30.99 0.21 7.02
C MET A 355 -30.83 0.19 5.49
N ILE A 356 -31.31 1.22 4.79
CA ILE A 356 -31.16 1.40 3.34
C ILE A 356 -30.63 2.81 3.08
N ASP A 357 -29.67 2.96 2.15
CA ASP A 357 -29.13 4.27 1.77
C ASP A 357 -30.06 5.05 0.82
N SER A 358 -29.60 6.23 0.39
CA SER A 358 -30.31 7.08 -0.58
C SER A 358 -30.49 6.47 -1.97
N ASN A 359 -29.69 5.47 -2.33
CA ASN A 359 -29.66 4.81 -3.63
C ASN A 359 -30.41 3.47 -3.63
N GLY A 360 -31.00 3.07 -2.49
CA GLY A 360 -31.64 1.77 -2.33
C GLY A 360 -30.68 0.63 -1.96
N GLY A 361 -29.42 0.94 -1.66
CA GLY A 361 -28.40 0.02 -1.18
C GLY A 361 -28.71 -0.47 0.23
N GLY A 362 -28.74 -1.78 0.40
CA GLY A 362 -29.07 -2.44 1.65
C GLY A 362 -27.90 -2.50 2.63
N GLY A 363 -28.15 -2.16 3.89
CA GLY A 363 -27.17 -2.16 4.97
C GLY A 363 -27.02 -3.51 5.69
N ASN A 364 -26.25 -3.52 6.78
CA ASN A 364 -26.23 -4.66 7.70
C ASN A 364 -27.49 -4.73 8.56
N LEU A 365 -27.70 -5.93 9.11
CA LEU A 365 -28.85 -6.26 9.93
C LEU A 365 -28.39 -6.54 11.36
N VAL A 366 -28.98 -5.85 12.34
CA VAL A 366 -28.58 -5.92 13.75
C VAL A 366 -29.77 -6.37 14.60
N CYS A 367 -29.57 -7.35 15.46
CA CYS A 367 -30.63 -7.85 16.33
C CYS A 367 -30.80 -6.99 17.57
N LEU A 368 -32.03 -6.97 18.07
CA LEU A 368 -32.49 -6.17 19.19
C LEU A 368 -33.16 -7.05 20.24
#